data_AF-A0A954L5C9-F1
#
_entry.id   AF-A0A954L5C9-F1
#
_cell.length_a   1.000
_cell.length_b   1.000
_cell.length_c   1.000
_cell.angle_alpha   90.00
_cell.angle_beta   90.00
_cell.angle_gamma   90.00
#
_symmetry.space_group_name_H-M   'P 1'
#
loop_
_entity.id
_entity.type
_entity.pdbx_description
1 polymer ?
#
loop_
_entity_poly.entity_id
_entity_poly.type
_entity_poly.pdbx_seq_one_letter_code
_entity_poly.pdbx_strand_id
1 'polypeptide(L)'
;MLRTILNGVLAGFIVAWNGAATFIAPVISVIRSLPLLVRGRPGTTLRILCIIAFDTVAAWRTGRHLSFQRWQTLALLLDFGACANRCYDRKQFSPGEYQSTRRRLASMGQKQLVDDYVARLRRLELDRPKPGTSDWCFDDAQRYREDVVELSLGLLSTVVFDRGSLAAGVRSICEEEDLSLLFAIVMHCQLIDDALDYHRDVDARLPGFLTTSPALEEAVHHAQHAAREYCRPSIVAPCAQSRRLSPPQRCVLGSALACVAMLTRRCLSWRSWRGVG
;
A
#
# COMPACT_ATOMS: atom_id res chain seq x y z
N MET A 1 17.16 7.01 -3.72
CA MET A 1 16.59 5.65 -3.67
C MET A 1 15.11 5.60 -4.02
N LEU A 2 14.22 6.43 -3.44
CA LEU A 2 12.80 6.50 -3.84
C LEU A 2 12.61 6.87 -5.32
N ARG A 3 13.44 7.78 -5.86
CA ARG A 3 13.57 8.02 -7.31
C ARG A 3 14.00 6.77 -8.08
N THR A 4 14.84 5.92 -7.51
CA THR A 4 15.30 4.66 -8.13
C THR A 4 14.22 3.60 -8.13
N ILE A 5 13.41 3.51 -7.06
CA ILE A 5 12.22 2.64 -6.98
C ILE A 5 11.16 3.13 -7.98
N LEU A 6 10.89 4.44 -8.00
CA LEU A 6 9.98 5.05 -8.96
C LEU A 6 10.44 4.82 -10.40
N ASN A 7 11.73 5.02 -10.69
CA ASN A 7 12.31 4.75 -12.00
C ASN A 7 12.29 3.26 -12.34
N GLY A 8 12.49 2.36 -11.37
CA GLY A 8 12.42 0.91 -11.58
C GLY A 8 11.00 0.41 -11.86
N VAL A 9 10.02 0.92 -11.11
CA VAL A 9 8.59 0.64 -11.33
C VAL A 9 8.14 1.22 -12.67
N LEU A 10 8.50 2.48 -12.97
CA LEU A 10 8.22 3.13 -14.26
C LEU A 10 8.90 2.40 -15.42
N ALA A 11 10.16 1.96 -15.26
CA ALA A 11 10.86 1.17 -16.27
C ALA A 11 10.20 -0.20 -16.48
N GLY A 12 9.72 -0.85 -15.41
CA GLY A 12 8.93 -2.09 -15.50
C GLY A 12 7.65 -1.91 -16.31
N PHE A 13 6.96 -0.77 -16.16
CA PHE A 13 5.81 -0.41 -17.01
C PHE A 13 6.19 -0.15 -18.47
N ILE A 14 7.43 0.27 -18.76
CA ILE A 14 7.90 0.63 -20.11
C ILE A 14 8.44 -0.59 -20.90
N VAL A 15 9.10 -1.55 -20.23
CA VAL A 15 9.85 -2.64 -20.91
C VAL A 15 8.95 -3.72 -21.54
N ALA A 16 7.68 -3.87 -21.15
CA ALA A 16 6.81 -4.95 -21.64
C ALA A 16 5.97 -4.59 -22.90
N TRP A 17 6.57 -3.91 -23.87
CA TRP A 17 5.96 -3.20 -25.01
C TRP A 17 5.18 -4.00 -26.10
N ASN A 18 4.81 -5.28 -25.92
CA ASN A 18 4.24 -6.06 -27.04
C ASN A 18 2.69 -6.05 -27.18
N GLY A 19 1.97 -5.08 -26.60
CA GLY A 19 0.52 -4.94 -26.82
C GLY A 19 -0.05 -3.56 -26.47
N ALA A 20 -0.30 -2.72 -27.49
CA ALA A 20 -0.54 -1.27 -27.33
C ALA A 20 -1.67 -0.87 -26.36
N ALA A 21 -2.83 -1.55 -26.36
CA ALA A 21 -3.99 -1.07 -25.60
C ALA A 21 -3.88 -1.25 -24.06
N THR A 22 -3.16 -2.28 -23.60
CA THR A 22 -3.12 -2.61 -22.16
C THR A 22 -2.10 -1.76 -21.40
N PHE A 23 -1.05 -1.31 -22.08
CA PHE A 23 0.03 -0.46 -21.53
C PHE A 23 -0.28 1.03 -21.54
N ILE A 24 -1.23 1.47 -22.37
CA ILE A 24 -1.65 2.87 -22.42
C ILE A 24 -2.25 3.30 -21.08
N ALA A 25 -3.05 2.46 -20.43
CA ALA A 25 -3.68 2.82 -19.15
C ALA A 25 -2.65 3.18 -18.05
N PRO A 26 -1.66 2.33 -17.71
CA PRO A 26 -0.62 2.70 -16.75
C PRO A 26 0.15 3.97 -17.13
N VAL A 27 0.52 4.13 -18.41
CA VAL A 27 1.26 5.30 -18.89
C VAL A 27 0.43 6.58 -18.74
N ILE A 28 -0.85 6.55 -19.12
CA ILE A 28 -1.77 7.67 -18.93
C ILE A 28 -1.93 7.98 -17.45
N SER A 29 -2.10 6.97 -16.59
CA SER A 29 -2.21 7.16 -15.14
C SER A 29 -0.96 7.83 -14.55
N VAL A 30 0.24 7.44 -15.02
CA VAL A 30 1.50 8.11 -14.65
C VAL A 30 1.51 9.57 -15.10
N ILE A 31 1.22 9.85 -16.37
CA ILE A 31 1.22 11.21 -16.91
C ILE A 31 0.24 12.10 -16.15
N ARG A 32 -0.96 11.58 -15.87
CA ARG A 32 -1.99 12.28 -15.09
C ARG A 32 -1.52 12.59 -13.67
N SER A 33 -0.60 11.81 -13.11
CA SER A 33 -0.08 11.97 -11.74
C SER A 33 1.05 12.98 -11.60
N LEU A 34 1.63 13.45 -12.70
CA LEU A 34 2.72 14.44 -12.69
C LEU A 34 2.38 15.72 -11.90
N PRO A 35 1.17 16.31 -12.00
CA PRO A 35 0.81 17.47 -11.20
C PRO A 35 0.81 17.19 -9.68
N LEU A 36 0.54 15.96 -9.24
CA LEU A 36 0.59 15.57 -7.83
C LEU A 36 2.03 15.51 -7.31
N LEU A 37 2.95 14.99 -8.14
CA LEU A 37 4.38 14.99 -7.85
C LEU A 37 4.92 16.42 -7.69
N VAL A 38 4.48 17.35 -8.55
CA VAL A 38 4.88 18.76 -8.47
C VAL A 38 4.29 19.46 -7.24
N ARG A 39 3.04 19.14 -6.88
CA ARG A 39 2.36 19.75 -5.71
C ARG A 39 2.78 19.17 -4.36
N GLY A 40 3.59 18.10 -4.35
CA GLY A 40 4.00 17.41 -3.12
C GLY A 40 2.84 16.79 -2.34
N ARG A 41 1.71 16.53 -3.00
CA ARG A 41 0.53 15.89 -2.38
C ARG A 41 -0.02 14.79 -3.29
N PRO A 42 -0.27 13.57 -2.78
CA PRO A 42 -0.10 13.15 -1.38
C PRO A 42 1.38 13.10 -0.94
N GLY A 43 1.61 13.25 0.36
CA GLY A 43 2.93 13.58 0.93
C GLY A 43 4.06 12.56 0.74
N THR A 44 3.80 11.42 0.08
CA THR A 44 4.83 10.42 -0.25
C THR A 44 4.62 9.84 -1.65
N THR A 45 5.72 9.43 -2.29
CA THR A 45 5.67 8.80 -3.62
C THR A 45 4.89 7.48 -3.61
N LEU A 46 4.89 6.74 -2.51
CA LEU A 46 4.11 5.51 -2.37
C LEU A 46 2.60 5.79 -2.53
N ARG A 47 2.10 6.88 -1.93
CA ARG A 47 0.70 7.28 -2.07
C ARG A 47 0.36 7.65 -3.52
N ILE A 48 1.29 8.28 -4.24
CA ILE A 48 1.11 8.58 -5.68
C ILE A 48 1.04 7.27 -6.49
N LEU A 49 1.91 6.30 -6.20
CA LEU A 49 1.86 4.98 -6.82
C LEU A 49 0.52 4.28 -6.56
N CYS A 50 -0.03 4.38 -5.35
CA CYS A 50 -1.38 3.87 -5.06
C CYS A 50 -2.46 4.53 -5.94
N ILE A 51 -2.42 5.84 -6.14
CA ILE A 51 -3.37 6.54 -7.02
C ILE A 51 -3.23 6.05 -8.47
N ILE A 52 -2.00 5.95 -8.98
CA ILE A 52 -1.71 5.46 -10.34
C ILE A 52 -2.25 4.04 -10.51
N ALA A 53 -2.03 3.18 -9.52
CA ALA A 53 -2.49 1.80 -9.51
C ALA A 53 -4.03 1.71 -9.57
N PHE A 54 -4.73 2.44 -8.70
CA PHE A 54 -6.20 2.46 -8.70
C PHE A 54 -6.78 3.06 -9.99
N ASP A 55 -6.14 4.10 -10.55
CA ASP A 55 -6.55 4.70 -11.83
C ASP A 55 -6.37 3.72 -13.00
N THR A 56 -5.26 2.99 -13.01
CA THR A 56 -4.96 1.95 -14.00
C THR A 56 -6.00 0.83 -13.95
N VAL A 57 -6.28 0.33 -12.73
CA VAL A 57 -7.29 -0.72 -12.53
C VAL A 57 -8.69 -0.23 -12.92
N ALA A 58 -9.05 1.02 -12.59
CA ALA A 58 -10.32 1.61 -13.00
C ALA A 58 -10.45 1.67 -14.54
N ALA A 59 -9.39 2.09 -15.23
CA ALA A 59 -9.33 2.12 -16.70
C ALA A 59 -9.50 0.71 -17.29
N TRP A 60 -8.84 -0.29 -16.73
CA TRP A 60 -8.99 -1.69 -17.16
C TRP A 60 -10.39 -2.26 -16.93
N ARG A 61 -11.05 -1.92 -15.82
CA ARG A 61 -12.36 -2.48 -15.47
C ARG A 61 -13.52 -1.81 -16.18
N THR A 62 -13.41 -0.51 -16.45
CA THR A 62 -14.54 0.32 -16.90
C THR A 62 -14.29 0.95 -18.28
N GLY A 63 -13.09 0.81 -18.82
CA GLY A 63 -12.65 1.52 -20.02
C GLY A 63 -12.43 3.02 -19.79
N ARG A 64 -12.51 3.51 -18.54
CA ARG A 64 -12.40 4.93 -18.20
C ARG A 64 -11.45 5.15 -17.02
N HIS A 65 -10.59 6.15 -17.16
CA HIS A 65 -9.80 6.67 -16.06
C HIS A 65 -10.69 7.34 -15.02
N LEU A 66 -10.20 7.47 -13.80
CA LEU A 66 -10.90 8.15 -12.74
C LEU A 66 -11.08 9.63 -13.08
N SER A 67 -12.24 10.16 -12.69
CA SER A 67 -12.49 11.60 -12.77
C SER A 67 -11.52 12.36 -11.87
N PHE A 68 -11.28 13.64 -12.21
CA PHE A 68 -10.43 14.51 -11.40
C PHE A 68 -10.91 14.62 -9.95
N GLN A 69 -12.23 14.66 -9.74
CA GLN A 69 -12.83 14.67 -8.40
C GLN A 69 -12.48 13.40 -7.62
N ARG A 70 -12.62 12.21 -8.23
CA ARG A 70 -12.24 10.94 -7.57
C ARG A 70 -10.75 10.94 -7.22
N TRP A 71 -9.89 11.38 -8.12
CA TRP A 71 -8.46 11.54 -7.86
C TRP A 71 -8.16 12.43 -6.64
N GLN A 72 -8.82 13.59 -6.54
CA GLN A 72 -8.67 14.47 -5.39
C GLN A 72 -9.15 13.79 -4.10
N THR A 73 -10.26 13.07 -4.15
CA THR A 73 -10.76 12.29 -3.01
C THR A 73 -9.74 11.25 -2.57
N LEU A 74 -9.16 10.47 -3.49
CA LEU A 74 -8.14 9.47 -3.18
C LEU A 74 -6.90 10.10 -2.52
N ALA A 75 -6.40 11.22 -3.08
CA ALA A 75 -5.27 11.93 -2.50
C ALA A 75 -5.56 12.39 -1.06
N LEU A 76 -6.76 12.93 -0.82
CA LEU A 76 -7.18 13.33 0.53
C LEU A 76 -7.35 12.15 1.48
N LEU A 77 -7.86 11.01 1.01
CA LEU A 77 -8.00 9.80 1.83
C LEU A 77 -6.63 9.23 2.21
N LEU A 78 -5.67 9.23 1.30
CA LEU A 78 -4.30 8.79 1.57
C LEU A 78 -3.59 9.70 2.56
N ASP A 79 -3.75 11.02 2.44
CA ASP A 79 -3.22 11.98 3.42
C ASP A 79 -3.94 11.86 4.78
N PHE A 80 -5.26 11.61 4.77
CA PHE A 80 -6.04 11.35 5.97
C PHE A 80 -5.57 10.09 6.71
N GLY A 81 -5.45 8.96 6.00
CA GLY A 81 -4.98 7.69 6.58
C GLY A 81 -3.58 7.85 7.18
N ALA A 82 -2.67 8.54 6.50
CA ALA A 82 -1.36 8.83 7.05
C ALA A 82 -1.39 9.77 8.27
N CYS A 83 -2.30 10.74 8.31
CA CYS A 83 -2.50 11.58 9.48
C CYS A 83 -3.08 10.78 10.66
N ALA A 84 -4.00 9.85 10.38
CA ALA A 84 -4.56 8.94 11.37
C ALA A 84 -3.49 8.00 11.94
N ASN A 85 -2.67 7.37 11.11
CA ASN A 85 -1.56 6.52 11.57
C ASN A 85 -0.56 7.29 12.44
N ARG A 86 -0.21 8.52 12.04
CA ARG A 86 0.65 9.41 12.86
C ARG A 86 0.11 9.68 14.27
N CYS A 87 -1.22 9.70 14.44
CA CYS A 87 -1.85 9.83 15.76
C CYS A 87 -1.50 8.64 16.68
N TYR A 88 -1.49 7.42 16.15
CA TYR A 88 -1.23 6.20 16.92
C TYR A 88 0.27 5.96 17.11
N ASP A 89 1.08 6.27 16.10
CA ASP A 89 2.53 6.14 16.14
C ASP A 89 3.21 7.19 17.03
N ARG A 90 2.46 8.14 17.59
CA ARG A 90 2.97 9.31 18.32
C ARG A 90 4.02 10.11 17.52
N LYS A 91 3.99 9.98 16.19
CA LYS A 91 4.90 10.65 15.23
C LYS A 91 4.24 11.90 14.67
N GLN A 92 4.73 13.09 15.07
CA GLN A 92 4.41 14.38 14.43
C GLN A 92 2.92 14.56 14.04
N PHE A 93 2.00 14.17 14.94
CA PHE A 93 0.57 14.29 14.69
C PHE A 93 0.14 15.76 14.71
N SER A 94 -0.63 16.17 13.69
CA SER A 94 -1.23 17.50 13.62
C SER A 94 -2.75 17.39 13.74
N PRO A 95 -3.34 17.71 14.91
CA PRO A 95 -4.79 17.70 15.08
C PRO A 95 -5.52 18.62 14.09
N GLY A 96 -4.91 19.77 13.75
CA GLY A 96 -5.46 20.70 12.77
C GLY A 96 -5.49 20.14 11.35
N GLU A 97 -4.43 19.46 10.92
CA GLU A 97 -4.37 18.77 9.62
C GLU A 97 -5.40 17.63 9.56
N TYR A 98 -5.50 16.84 10.63
CA TYR A 98 -6.48 15.77 10.75
C TYR A 98 -7.92 16.27 10.61
N GLN A 99 -8.30 17.28 11.41
CA GLN A 99 -9.67 17.81 11.41
C GLN A 99 -10.01 18.57 10.13
N SER A 100 -9.05 19.29 9.54
CA SER A 100 -9.28 19.98 8.26
C SER A 100 -9.47 18.97 7.12
N THR A 101 -8.68 17.90 7.07
CA THR A 101 -8.83 16.84 6.06
C THR A 101 -10.14 16.08 6.23
N ARG A 102 -10.52 15.74 7.47
CA ARG A 102 -11.82 15.11 7.78
C ARG A 102 -13.01 15.97 7.34
N ARG A 103 -12.98 17.28 7.61
CA ARG A 103 -14.04 18.21 7.16
C ARG A 103 -14.14 18.29 5.63
N ARG A 104 -13.00 18.32 4.93
CA ARG A 104 -12.98 18.31 3.46
C ARG A 104 -13.58 17.02 2.91
N LEU A 105 -13.18 15.86 3.43
CA LEU A 105 -13.75 14.57 3.05
C LEU A 105 -15.27 14.51 3.33
N ALA A 106 -15.72 15.06 4.45
CA ALA A 106 -17.15 15.16 4.76
C ALA A 106 -17.90 16.02 3.73
N SER A 107 -17.35 17.17 3.32
CA SER A 107 -17.95 18.00 2.25
C SER A 107 -17.99 17.33 0.88
N MET A 108 -17.18 16.27 0.67
CA MET A 108 -17.18 15.44 -0.54
C MET A 108 -18.09 14.19 -0.40
N GLY A 109 -18.96 14.18 0.61
CA GLY A 109 -19.89 13.08 0.86
C GLY A 109 -19.25 11.83 1.48
N GLN A 110 -17.98 11.89 1.92
CA GLN A 110 -17.24 10.72 2.43
C GLN A 110 -17.30 10.57 3.96
N LYS A 111 -18.17 11.33 4.65
CA LYS A 111 -18.21 11.37 6.11
C LYS A 111 -18.38 9.98 6.73
N GLN A 112 -19.42 9.25 6.34
CA GLN A 112 -19.72 7.93 6.91
C GLN A 112 -18.57 6.94 6.68
N LEU A 113 -18.03 6.93 5.46
CA LEU A 113 -16.93 6.04 5.08
C LEU A 113 -15.66 6.29 5.91
N VAL A 114 -15.33 7.57 6.13
CA VAL A 114 -14.21 7.99 6.98
C VAL A 114 -14.45 7.62 8.45
N ASP A 115 -15.66 7.81 8.96
CA ASP A 115 -16.01 7.46 10.34
C ASP A 115 -15.90 5.94 10.57
N ASP A 116 -16.39 5.12 9.62
CA ASP A 116 -16.24 3.66 9.64
C ASP A 116 -14.77 3.24 9.59
N TYR A 117 -13.96 3.90 8.76
CA TYR A 117 -12.52 3.63 8.67
C TYR A 117 -11.81 3.92 9.99
N VAL A 118 -12.05 5.08 10.60
CA VAL A 118 -11.45 5.45 11.89
C VAL A 118 -11.88 4.47 12.99
N ALA A 119 -13.15 4.07 13.01
CA ALA A 119 -13.64 3.10 13.99
C ALA A 119 -12.95 1.74 13.86
N ARG A 120 -12.74 1.25 12.62
CA ARG A 120 -12.01 -0.01 12.37
C ARG A 120 -10.53 0.10 12.68
N LEU A 121 -9.88 1.18 12.24
CA LEU A 121 -8.47 1.43 12.51
C LEU A 121 -8.22 1.48 14.02
N ARG A 122 -9.10 2.14 14.78
CA ARG A 122 -9.02 2.17 16.23
C ARG A 122 -9.05 0.78 16.85
N ARG A 123 -9.85 -0.15 16.32
CA ARG A 123 -9.88 -1.53 16.80
C ARG A 123 -8.55 -2.25 16.54
N LEU A 124 -8.01 -2.14 15.32
CA LEU A 124 -6.69 -2.70 15.01
C LEU A 124 -5.59 -2.14 15.93
N GLU A 125 -5.64 -0.84 16.22
CA GLU A 125 -4.67 -0.17 17.09
C GLU A 125 -4.79 -0.57 18.57
N LEU A 126 -5.96 -1.05 19.02
CA LEU A 126 -6.11 -1.62 20.37
C LEU A 126 -5.39 -2.97 20.50
N ASP A 127 -5.41 -3.75 19.42
CA ASP A 127 -4.78 -5.08 19.34
C ASP A 127 -3.33 -5.00 18.79
N ARG A 128 -2.78 -3.79 18.69
CA ARG A 128 -1.46 -3.54 18.12
C ARG A 128 -0.36 -4.30 18.88
N PRO A 129 0.49 -5.09 18.18
CA PRO A 129 1.63 -5.77 18.80
C PRO A 129 2.62 -4.77 19.45
N LYS A 130 3.10 -5.09 20.65
CA LYS A 130 3.96 -4.19 21.46
C LYS A 130 5.44 -4.56 21.43
N PRO A 131 6.33 -3.67 20.97
CA PRO A 131 7.77 -3.97 20.90
C PRO A 131 8.46 -4.42 22.18
N GLY A 132 9.29 -5.45 22.03
CA GLY A 132 10.20 -5.93 23.08
C GLY A 132 9.55 -6.66 24.24
N THR A 133 8.34 -7.22 24.05
CA THR A 133 7.72 -8.12 25.03
C THR A 133 8.06 -9.58 24.70
N SER A 134 8.14 -10.47 25.69
CA SER A 134 8.52 -11.88 25.51
C SER A 134 7.58 -12.69 24.61
N ASP A 135 6.36 -12.19 24.40
CA ASP A 135 5.31 -12.82 23.58
C ASP A 135 5.30 -12.27 22.15
N TRP A 136 6.43 -11.74 21.67
CA TRP A 136 6.51 -11.15 20.35
C TRP A 136 6.50 -12.19 19.23
N CYS A 137 5.36 -12.31 18.58
CA CYS A 137 5.20 -13.13 17.39
C CYS A 137 5.30 -12.26 16.14
N PHE A 138 6.25 -12.58 15.26
CA PHE A 138 6.34 -11.99 13.92
C PHE A 138 5.00 -12.09 13.18
N ASP A 139 4.30 -13.22 13.33
CA ASP A 139 3.02 -13.47 12.66
C ASP A 139 1.94 -12.47 13.10
N ASP A 140 1.92 -12.06 14.37
CA ASP A 140 0.96 -11.06 14.85
C ASP A 140 1.22 -9.68 14.25
N ALA A 141 2.50 -9.32 14.11
CA ALA A 141 2.88 -8.06 13.49
C ALA A 141 2.65 -8.05 11.98
N GLN A 142 2.95 -9.17 11.31
CA GLN A 142 2.59 -9.37 9.91
C GLN A 142 1.08 -9.20 9.73
N ARG A 143 0.27 -9.94 10.49
CA ARG A 143 -1.19 -9.89 10.42
C ARG A 143 -1.73 -8.49 10.69
N TYR A 144 -1.24 -7.82 11.72
CA TYR A 144 -1.61 -6.44 12.02
C TYR A 144 -1.31 -5.50 10.82
N ARG A 145 -0.13 -5.62 10.21
CA ARG A 145 0.25 -4.79 9.05
C ARG A 145 -0.62 -5.12 7.84
N GLU A 146 -0.91 -6.39 7.59
CA GLU A 146 -1.83 -6.83 6.54
C GLU A 146 -3.22 -6.23 6.75
N ASP A 147 -3.81 -6.37 7.94
CA ASP A 147 -5.14 -5.83 8.27
C ASP A 147 -5.21 -4.30 8.08
N VAL A 148 -4.16 -3.56 8.47
CA VAL A 148 -4.09 -2.10 8.26
C VAL A 148 -4.02 -1.73 6.78
N VAL A 149 -3.24 -2.49 5.99
CA VAL A 149 -3.13 -2.28 4.54
C VAL A 149 -4.43 -2.65 3.84
N GLU A 150 -5.06 -3.77 4.18
CA GLU A 150 -6.36 -4.18 3.65
C GLU A 150 -7.44 -3.14 3.96
N LEU A 151 -7.47 -2.62 5.19
CA LEU A 151 -8.39 -1.55 5.59
C LEU A 151 -8.18 -0.28 4.76
N SER A 152 -6.91 0.11 4.56
CA SER A 152 -6.54 1.32 3.82
C SER A 152 -6.81 1.19 2.32
N LEU A 153 -6.50 0.04 1.71
CA LEU A 153 -6.83 -0.23 0.31
C LEU A 153 -8.34 -0.42 0.11
N GLY A 154 -9.02 -1.05 1.06
CA GLY A 154 -10.47 -1.21 1.04
C GLY A 154 -11.21 0.12 1.08
N LEU A 155 -10.72 1.10 1.84
CA LEU A 155 -11.21 2.48 1.84
C LEU A 155 -11.13 3.09 0.43
N LEU A 156 -9.98 2.96 -0.24
CA LEU A 156 -9.79 3.49 -1.59
C LEU A 156 -10.64 2.74 -2.62
N SER A 157 -10.65 1.41 -2.57
CA SER A 157 -11.48 0.54 -3.42
C SER A 157 -12.96 0.92 -3.32
N THR A 158 -13.45 1.25 -2.12
CA THR A 158 -14.84 1.67 -1.90
C THR A 158 -15.20 2.92 -2.70
N VAL A 159 -14.30 3.91 -2.75
CA VAL A 159 -14.54 5.17 -3.48
C VAL A 159 -14.30 5.01 -4.99
N VAL A 160 -13.30 4.22 -5.37
CA VAL A 160 -12.95 4.02 -6.78
C VAL A 160 -14.04 3.24 -7.52
N PHE A 161 -14.57 2.19 -6.88
CA PHE A 161 -15.51 1.23 -7.49
C PHE A 161 -16.91 1.28 -6.87
N ASP A 162 -17.24 2.33 -6.13
CA ASP A 162 -18.57 2.59 -5.56
C ASP A 162 -19.15 1.39 -4.76
N ARG A 163 -18.35 0.78 -3.87
CA ARG A 163 -18.69 -0.50 -3.20
C ARG A 163 -19.81 -0.42 -2.14
N GLY A 164 -20.47 0.72 -1.99
CA GLY A 164 -21.55 0.96 -1.03
C GLY A 164 -21.13 0.96 0.45
N SER A 165 -20.09 0.21 0.85
CA SER A 165 -19.59 0.15 2.23
C SER A 165 -18.10 -0.17 2.30
N LEU A 166 -17.47 0.23 3.41
CA LEU A 166 -16.08 -0.12 3.70
C LEU A 166 -15.85 -1.63 3.80
N ALA A 167 -16.82 -2.37 4.35
CA ALA A 167 -16.74 -3.83 4.47
C ALA A 167 -16.60 -4.50 3.10
N ALA A 168 -17.40 -4.06 2.13
CA ALA A 168 -17.32 -4.55 0.76
C ALA A 168 -16.00 -4.16 0.09
N GLY A 169 -15.51 -2.94 0.34
CA GLY A 169 -14.19 -2.50 -0.08
C GLY A 169 -13.06 -3.40 0.42
N VAL A 170 -13.02 -3.69 1.72
CA VAL A 170 -12.01 -4.58 2.33
C VAL A 170 -12.08 -5.99 1.73
N ARG A 171 -13.28 -6.60 1.67
CA ARG A 171 -13.44 -7.94 1.06
C ARG A 171 -12.91 -8.02 -0.37
N SER A 172 -13.14 -6.97 -1.17
CA SER A 172 -12.65 -6.94 -2.56
C SER A 172 -11.13 -7.01 -2.68
N ILE A 173 -10.38 -6.62 -1.65
CA ILE A 173 -8.91 -6.71 -1.67
C ILE A 173 -8.45 -8.17 -1.73
N CYS A 174 -9.16 -9.07 -1.05
CA CYS A 174 -8.83 -10.49 -1.00
C CYS A 174 -9.53 -11.31 -2.11
N GLU A 175 -10.69 -10.84 -2.59
CA GLU A 175 -11.52 -11.60 -3.54
C GLU A 175 -11.20 -11.31 -5.02
N GLU A 176 -10.60 -10.16 -5.33
CA GLU A 176 -10.38 -9.68 -6.70
C GLU A 176 -8.90 -9.65 -7.07
N GLU A 177 -8.55 -10.38 -8.15
CA GLU A 177 -7.17 -10.70 -8.55
C GLU A 177 -6.24 -9.48 -8.67
N ASP A 178 -6.70 -8.42 -9.33
CA ASP A 178 -5.97 -7.16 -9.46
C ASP A 178 -5.79 -6.43 -8.13
N LEU A 179 -6.79 -6.41 -7.26
CA LEU A 179 -6.67 -5.77 -5.94
C LEU A 179 -5.76 -6.56 -5.01
N SER A 180 -5.77 -7.89 -5.08
CA SER A 180 -4.84 -8.75 -4.35
C SER A 180 -3.39 -8.57 -4.83
N LEU A 181 -3.18 -8.37 -6.13
CA LEU A 181 -1.86 -8.00 -6.67
C LEU A 181 -1.41 -6.61 -6.19
N LEU A 182 -2.32 -5.64 -6.11
CA LEU A 182 -2.00 -4.32 -5.54
C LEU A 182 -1.65 -4.42 -4.06
N PHE A 183 -2.37 -5.24 -3.29
CA PHE A 183 -2.04 -5.54 -1.90
C PHE A 183 -0.62 -6.10 -1.78
N ALA A 184 -0.27 -7.12 -2.56
CA ALA A 184 1.07 -7.69 -2.55
C ALA A 184 2.16 -6.65 -2.87
N ILE A 185 1.94 -5.79 -3.87
CA ILE A 185 2.86 -4.68 -4.19
C ILE A 185 3.03 -3.73 -2.99
N VAL A 186 1.94 -3.36 -2.32
CA VAL A 186 1.99 -2.47 -1.16
C VAL A 186 2.71 -3.13 0.02
N MET A 187 2.50 -4.43 0.26
CA MET A 187 3.23 -5.17 1.31
C MET A 187 4.73 -5.21 1.05
N HIS A 188 5.16 -5.40 -0.20
CA HIS A 188 6.57 -5.25 -0.55
C HIS A 188 7.10 -3.82 -0.31
N CYS A 189 6.31 -2.79 -0.61
CA CYS A 189 6.68 -1.43 -0.29
C CYS A 189 6.81 -1.20 1.22
N GLN A 190 5.95 -1.79 2.05
CA GLN A 190 6.06 -1.74 3.52
C GLN A 190 7.36 -2.40 4.01
N LEU A 191 7.72 -3.58 3.48
CA LEU A 191 8.98 -4.24 3.81
C LEU A 191 10.21 -3.40 3.45
N ILE A 192 10.17 -2.68 2.33
CA ILE A 192 11.23 -1.74 1.94
C ILE A 192 11.27 -0.53 2.89
N ASP A 193 10.11 0.02 3.26
CA ASP A 193 9.99 1.18 4.16
C ASP A 193 10.56 0.83 5.54
N ASP A 194 10.12 -0.28 6.14
CA ASP A 194 10.60 -0.79 7.42
C ASP A 194 12.13 -1.06 7.38
N ALA A 195 12.68 -1.53 6.26
CA ALA A 195 14.13 -1.71 6.09
C ALA A 195 14.90 -0.39 6.06
N LEU A 196 14.31 0.67 5.52
CA LEU A 196 14.95 1.98 5.43
C LEU A 196 14.81 2.80 6.71
N ASP A 197 13.69 2.65 7.40
CA ASP A 197 13.36 3.39 8.61
C ASP A 197 13.64 2.60 9.91
N TYR A 198 14.22 1.40 9.82
CA TYR A 198 14.47 0.50 10.95
C TYR A 198 14.97 1.20 12.22
N HIS A 199 16.06 1.98 12.14
CA HIS A 199 16.60 2.66 13.33
C HIS A 199 15.59 3.61 13.97
N ARG A 200 14.86 4.37 13.15
CA ARG A 200 13.83 5.30 13.63
C ARG A 200 12.65 4.55 14.23
N ASP A 201 12.31 3.40 13.68
CA ASP A 201 11.17 2.59 14.14
C ASP A 201 11.50 1.82 15.42
N VAL A 202 12.75 1.39 15.59
CA VAL A 202 13.27 0.86 16.87
C VAL A 202 13.21 1.95 17.94
N ASP A 203 13.75 3.15 17.67
CA ASP A 203 13.75 4.27 18.61
C ASP A 203 12.33 4.67 19.02
N ALA A 204 11.41 4.68 18.05
CA ALA A 204 10.00 5.00 18.26
C ALA A 204 9.17 3.84 18.81
N ARG A 205 9.76 2.65 18.98
CA ARG A 205 9.06 1.41 19.37
C ARG A 205 7.80 1.18 18.53
N LEU A 206 7.96 1.19 17.21
CA LEU A 206 6.88 0.85 16.28
C LEU A 206 6.96 -0.61 15.88
N PRO A 207 5.81 -1.31 15.78
CA PRO A 207 5.76 -2.67 15.27
C PRO A 207 5.88 -2.65 13.75
N GLY A 208 6.94 -3.24 13.24
CA GLY A 208 7.21 -3.44 11.82
C GLY A 208 7.93 -4.77 11.62
N PHE A 209 8.01 -5.24 10.38
CA PHE A 209 8.54 -6.57 10.04
C PHE A 209 9.96 -6.83 10.55
N LEU A 210 10.75 -5.76 10.67
CA LEU A 210 12.13 -5.85 11.14
C LEU A 210 12.28 -5.50 12.61
N THR A 211 11.31 -4.80 13.21
CA THR A 211 11.42 -4.48 14.62
C THR A 211 10.98 -5.65 15.47
N THR A 212 10.16 -6.59 14.97
CA THR A 212 9.42 -7.63 15.71
C THR A 212 10.19 -8.82 16.25
N SER A 213 11.52 -8.85 16.09
CA SER A 213 12.36 -9.83 16.78
C SER A 213 13.49 -9.10 17.53
N PRO A 214 13.91 -9.61 18.70
CA PRO A 214 15.08 -9.09 19.41
C PRO A 214 16.38 -9.25 18.60
N ALA A 215 16.42 -10.21 17.66
CA ALA A 215 17.56 -10.44 16.78
C ALA A 215 17.21 -9.99 15.35
N LEU A 216 17.89 -8.95 14.89
CA LEU A 216 17.68 -8.40 13.55
C LEU A 216 17.86 -9.45 12.43
N GLU A 217 18.79 -10.40 12.58
CA GLU A 217 18.99 -11.48 11.60
C GLU A 217 17.75 -12.37 11.45
N GLU A 218 17.09 -12.69 12.56
CA GLU A 218 15.84 -13.44 12.58
C GLU A 218 14.70 -12.61 11.97
N ALA A 219 14.59 -11.32 12.34
CA ALA A 219 13.60 -10.41 11.77
C ALA A 219 13.74 -10.31 10.24
N VAL A 220 14.98 -10.22 9.73
CA VAL A 220 15.27 -10.23 8.30
C VAL A 220 14.89 -11.56 7.65
N HIS A 221 15.15 -12.69 8.30
CA HIS A 221 14.75 -14.01 7.80
C HIS A 221 13.23 -14.12 7.66
N HIS A 222 12.48 -13.68 8.68
CA HIS A 222 11.02 -13.67 8.64
C HIS A 222 10.47 -12.68 7.59
N ALA A 223 11.03 -11.47 7.51
CA ALA A 223 10.67 -10.50 6.47
C ALA A 223 10.92 -11.04 5.05
N GLN A 224 12.01 -11.80 4.84
CA GLN A 224 12.26 -12.48 3.57
C GLN A 224 11.28 -13.61 3.31
N HIS A 225 10.84 -14.33 4.35
CA HIS A 225 9.79 -15.33 4.22
C HIS A 225 8.48 -14.69 3.78
N ALA A 226 7.98 -13.68 4.51
CA ALA A 226 6.77 -12.93 4.15
C ALA A 226 6.85 -12.35 2.73
N ALA A 227 8.01 -11.76 2.34
CA ALA A 227 8.23 -11.28 0.98
C ALA A 227 8.03 -12.36 -0.10
N ARG A 228 8.38 -13.62 0.17
CA ARG A 228 8.14 -14.73 -0.77
C ARG A 228 6.68 -15.13 -0.79
N GLU A 229 5.98 -15.04 0.33
CA GLU A 229 4.55 -15.32 0.41
C GLU A 229 3.75 -14.34 -0.42
N TYR A 230 4.08 -13.04 -0.38
CA TYR A 230 3.46 -12.00 -1.21
C TYR A 230 3.67 -12.20 -2.73
N CYS A 231 4.63 -13.04 -3.14
CA CYS A 231 4.83 -13.45 -4.53
C CYS A 231 4.06 -14.73 -4.90
N ARG A 232 3.45 -15.45 -3.94
CA ARG A 232 2.82 -16.75 -4.23
C ARG A 232 1.53 -16.57 -5.04
N PRO A 233 1.28 -17.46 -6.02
CA PRO A 233 0.04 -17.46 -6.79
C PRO A 233 -1.22 -17.63 -5.95
N SER A 234 -1.13 -18.17 -4.73
CA SER A 234 -2.28 -18.37 -3.83
C SER A 234 -2.88 -17.05 -3.31
N ILE A 235 -2.08 -15.98 -3.21
CA ILE A 235 -2.59 -14.62 -2.96
C ILE A 235 -3.24 -14.05 -4.22
N VAL A 236 -2.84 -14.55 -5.39
CA VAL A 236 -3.33 -14.16 -6.71
C VAL A 236 -4.46 -15.08 -7.19
N ALA A 237 -4.78 -16.14 -6.45
CA ALA A 237 -5.72 -17.17 -6.86
C ALA A 237 -7.13 -16.67 -6.59
N PRO A 238 -7.89 -16.30 -7.63
CA PRO A 238 -9.16 -15.68 -7.41
C PRO A 238 -10.19 -16.70 -6.93
N CYS A 239 -11.12 -16.25 -6.09
CA CYS A 239 -12.39 -16.95 -5.90
C CYS A 239 -13.05 -17.18 -7.28
N ALA A 240 -13.80 -18.26 -7.45
CA ALA A 240 -14.38 -18.68 -8.74
C ALA A 240 -15.23 -17.60 -9.44
N GLN A 241 -15.60 -16.53 -8.73
CA GLN A 241 -16.41 -15.40 -9.19
C GLN A 241 -15.60 -14.14 -9.56
N SER A 242 -14.27 -14.13 -9.41
CA SER A 242 -13.50 -12.91 -9.69
C SER A 242 -13.41 -12.61 -11.20
N ARG A 243 -13.38 -11.31 -11.51
CA ARG A 243 -13.08 -10.82 -12.85
C ARG A 243 -11.61 -11.11 -13.15
N ARG A 244 -11.36 -12.16 -13.93
CA ARG A 244 -10.00 -12.54 -14.31
C ARG A 244 -9.35 -11.44 -15.13
N LEU A 245 -8.14 -11.06 -14.73
CA LEU A 245 -7.32 -10.18 -15.55
C LEU A 245 -7.01 -10.87 -16.88
N SER A 246 -7.05 -10.09 -17.95
CA SER A 246 -6.53 -10.54 -19.23
C SER A 246 -5.03 -10.85 -19.12
N PRO A 247 -4.47 -11.76 -19.93
CA PRO A 247 -3.04 -12.07 -19.92
C PRO A 247 -2.10 -10.84 -19.93
N PRO A 248 -2.34 -9.78 -20.75
CA PRO A 248 -1.47 -8.61 -20.73
C PRO A 248 -1.60 -7.79 -19.44
N GLN A 249 -2.78 -7.72 -18.82
CA GLN A 249 -2.95 -7.02 -17.53
C GLN A 249 -2.20 -7.74 -16.40
N ARG A 250 -2.26 -9.09 -16.39
CA ARG A 250 -1.44 -9.90 -15.48
C ARG A 250 0.05 -9.69 -15.70
N CYS A 251 0.48 -9.58 -16.95
CA CYS A 251 1.88 -9.29 -17.26
C CYS A 251 2.31 -7.95 -16.66
N VAL A 252 1.53 -6.88 -16.84
CA VAL A 252 1.83 -5.55 -16.29
C VAL A 252 1.95 -5.58 -14.76
N LEU A 253 0.93 -6.08 -14.06
CA LEU A 253 0.95 -6.13 -12.59
C LEU A 253 2.00 -7.11 -12.06
N GLY A 254 2.19 -8.25 -12.72
CA GLY A 254 3.21 -9.24 -12.39
C GLY A 254 4.62 -8.68 -12.56
N SER A 255 4.88 -7.89 -13.62
CA SER A 255 6.15 -7.19 -13.80
C SER A 255 6.38 -6.14 -12.72
N ALA A 256 5.35 -5.35 -12.37
CA ALA A 256 5.44 -4.39 -11.26
C ALA A 256 5.76 -5.10 -9.93
N LEU A 257 5.07 -6.19 -9.61
CA LEU A 257 5.33 -7.02 -8.44
C LEU A 257 6.76 -7.57 -8.44
N ALA A 258 7.21 -8.15 -9.56
CA ALA A 258 8.57 -8.66 -9.70
C ALA A 258 9.63 -7.56 -9.48
N CYS A 259 9.40 -6.36 -10.00
CA CYS A 259 10.29 -5.21 -9.78
C CYS A 259 10.38 -4.83 -8.30
N VAL A 260 9.26 -4.71 -7.59
CA VAL A 260 9.27 -4.36 -6.15
C VAL A 260 9.81 -5.52 -5.30
N ALA A 261 9.53 -6.77 -5.66
CA ALA A 261 10.10 -7.94 -5.00
C ALA A 261 11.64 -8.00 -5.12
N MET A 262 12.19 -7.68 -6.30
CA MET A 262 13.65 -7.56 -6.48
C MET A 262 14.25 -6.46 -5.61
N LEU A 263 13.57 -5.31 -5.51
CA LEU A 263 14.00 -4.20 -4.64
C LEU A 263 13.94 -4.60 -3.16
N THR A 264 12.86 -5.27 -2.75
CA THR A 264 12.70 -5.81 -1.39
C THR A 264 13.83 -6.76 -1.06
N ARG A 265 14.12 -7.72 -1.94
CA ARG A 265 15.24 -8.64 -1.77
C ARG A 265 16.56 -7.90 -1.63
N ARG A 266 16.81 -6.88 -2.47
CA ARG A 266 18.02 -6.07 -2.36
C ARG A 266 18.11 -5.35 -1.01
N CYS A 267 17.05 -4.67 -0.57
CA CYS A 267 16.98 -3.98 0.72
C CYS A 267 17.23 -4.95 1.89
N LEU A 268 16.57 -6.11 1.90
CA LEU A 268 16.73 -7.12 2.96
C LEU A 268 18.05 -7.89 2.88
N SER A 269 18.72 -7.91 1.73
CA SER A 269 20.03 -8.56 1.54
C SER A 269 21.22 -7.63 1.77
N TRP A 270 21.00 -6.32 1.90
CA TRP A 270 22.09 -5.35 1.87
C TRP A 270 22.99 -5.54 3.09
N ARG A 271 24.30 -5.67 2.83
CA ARG A 271 25.38 -5.83 3.82
C ARG A 271 25.50 -4.67 4.84
N SER A 272 24.60 -3.67 4.82
CA SER A 272 24.58 -2.52 5.73
C SER A 272 24.19 -2.86 7.16
N TRP A 273 23.61 -4.04 7.42
CA TRP A 273 23.37 -4.52 8.78
C TRP A 273 24.65 -4.96 9.51
N ARG A 274 25.77 -5.14 8.79
CA ARG A 274 27.04 -5.66 9.34
C ARG A 274 27.80 -4.68 10.25
N GLY A 275 27.17 -3.60 10.70
CA GLY A 275 27.72 -2.66 11.68
C GLY A 275 26.75 -2.30 12.79
N VAL A 276 25.64 -3.03 12.95
CA VAL A 276 24.57 -2.75 13.95
C VAL A 276 24.71 -3.65 15.19
N GLY A 277 25.95 -4.02 15.53
CA GLY A 277 26.30 -4.66 16.80
C GLY A 277 26.75 -3.63 17.82
#